data_AF-A0A7T1GP12-F1
#
_entry.id   AF-A0A7T1GP12-F1
#
_cell.length_a   1.000
_cell.length_b   1.000
_cell.length_c   1.000
_cell.angle_alpha   90.00
_cell.angle_beta   90.00
_cell.angle_gamma   90.00
#
_symmetry.space_group_name_H-M   'P 1'
#
loop_
_entity.id
_entity.type
_entity.pdbx_description
1 polymer ?
#
loop_
_entity_poly.entity_id
_entity_poly.type
_entity_poly.pdbx_seq_one_letter_code
_entity_poly.pdbx_strand_id
1 'polypeptide(L)'
;MPAYTQPDASGHFGPYGGSFVSETLTHAINELREAYARYQNDPEFLKEFHYELAHFVGRPSPVYHAARTSREMGGAQIYLKREDLNHTGAHKINNVIGQAMLAKRMGKPRIIAETGAGQHGVATATICARYGLECVVYMGAEDVKRQSPNVYRMKLLGATVVPVESGSKTLKDALNEAMRDWVANVDNTFYIIGTVAGPHPYPMMVRDFQSVIGKECLTQMPTMLAEQKIAAEQPDAVVACVGGGSNAMGIFHPYIPFEKTRLIGVEAAGEGLDSGKHSASLQRGSSGVLHGNRTFILQDENGQITETHSISAGLDYPGVGPEHAWLQEIKRAEYVGITDTEALEAFHYLCRTEGIIPALESSHAVAYALKLAKTMTPQQSILVNLSGRGDKDIGTVADLSGVDFYDRPSMRGLTVKGGPAA
;
A
#
# COMPACT_ATOMS: atom_id res chain seq x y z
N MET A 1 -9.21 -25.95 -8.38
CA MET A 1 -7.74 -25.99 -8.51
C MET A 1 -7.10 -26.58 -7.25
N PRO A 2 -5.86 -27.12 -7.27
CA PRO A 2 -5.10 -27.34 -6.03
C PRO A 2 -5.06 -26.04 -5.22
N ALA A 3 -5.00 -26.15 -3.89
CA ALA A 3 -4.92 -24.98 -3.02
C ALA A 3 -3.74 -24.09 -3.45
N TYR A 4 -3.94 -22.78 -3.48
CA TYR A 4 -2.88 -21.83 -3.77
C TYR A 4 -1.89 -21.81 -2.59
N THR A 5 -0.73 -22.41 -2.76
CA THR A 5 0.27 -22.66 -1.70
C THR A 5 1.57 -21.89 -1.89
N GLN A 6 1.55 -20.78 -2.62
CA GLN A 6 2.74 -19.97 -2.89
C GLN A 6 3.11 -19.07 -1.70
N PRO A 7 4.40 -18.70 -1.54
CA PRO A 7 5.56 -19.13 -2.34
C PRO A 7 6.06 -20.53 -1.96
N ASP A 8 7.01 -21.07 -2.73
CA ASP A 8 7.77 -22.26 -2.35
C ASP A 8 8.72 -21.99 -1.15
N ALA A 9 9.38 -23.03 -0.65
CA ALA A 9 10.29 -22.93 0.50
C ALA A 9 11.52 -22.02 0.27
N SER A 10 11.86 -21.75 -0.99
CA SER A 10 12.92 -20.82 -1.38
C SER A 10 12.41 -19.38 -1.57
N GLY A 11 11.11 -19.16 -1.38
CA GLY A 11 10.48 -17.85 -1.48
C GLY A 11 10.09 -17.45 -2.89
N HIS A 12 9.99 -18.40 -3.82
CA HIS A 12 9.59 -18.12 -5.19
C HIS A 12 8.08 -18.34 -5.42
N PHE A 13 7.45 -17.39 -6.11
CA PHE A 13 6.11 -17.47 -6.69
C PHE A 13 6.26 -17.80 -8.18
N GLY A 14 6.31 -19.08 -8.52
CA GLY A 14 6.77 -19.49 -9.86
C GLY A 14 8.19 -18.98 -10.12
N PRO A 15 8.47 -18.20 -11.18
CA PRO A 15 9.81 -17.66 -11.43
C PRO A 15 10.15 -16.39 -10.64
N TYR A 16 9.19 -15.78 -9.92
CA TYR A 16 9.36 -14.49 -9.23
C TYR A 16 9.64 -14.67 -7.75
N GLY A 17 10.11 -13.63 -7.07
CA GLY A 17 10.40 -13.66 -5.63
C GLY A 17 11.86 -13.96 -5.36
N GLY A 18 12.11 -14.94 -4.49
CA GLY A 18 13.46 -15.31 -4.05
C GLY A 18 14.09 -14.29 -3.10
N SER A 19 15.39 -14.42 -2.89
CA SER A 19 16.18 -13.55 -2.01
C SER A 19 17.49 -13.18 -2.71
N PHE A 20 17.49 -12.01 -3.36
CA PHE A 20 18.60 -11.47 -4.15
C PHE A 20 19.31 -10.33 -3.39
N VAL A 21 19.86 -10.64 -2.22
CA VAL A 21 20.55 -9.68 -1.34
C VAL A 21 22.05 -9.87 -1.33
N SER A 22 22.80 -8.89 -0.83
CA SER A 22 24.22 -9.05 -0.55
C SER A 22 24.45 -10.08 0.57
N GLU A 23 25.61 -10.73 0.55
CA GLU A 23 25.97 -11.73 1.57
C GLU A 23 25.92 -11.17 3.00
N THR A 24 26.21 -9.88 3.17
CA THR A 24 26.14 -9.19 4.46
C THR A 24 24.73 -9.18 5.07
N LEU A 25 23.67 -9.26 4.26
CA LEU A 25 22.28 -9.33 4.74
C LEU A 25 21.76 -10.76 4.90
N THR A 26 22.51 -11.77 4.44
CA THR A 26 22.07 -13.18 4.49
C THR A 26 21.75 -13.62 5.93
N HIS A 27 22.56 -13.23 6.91
CA HIS A 27 22.31 -13.58 8.32
C HIS A 27 21.01 -12.96 8.85
N ALA A 28 20.82 -11.65 8.65
CA ALA A 28 19.61 -10.93 9.09
C ALA A 28 18.34 -11.49 8.46
N ILE A 29 18.40 -11.79 7.16
CA ILE A 29 17.28 -12.36 6.41
C ILE A 29 16.97 -13.76 6.93
N ASN A 30 17.97 -14.60 7.20
CA ASN A 30 17.74 -15.92 7.77
C ASN A 30 17.15 -15.85 9.19
N GLU A 31 17.65 -14.95 10.04
CA GLU A 31 17.08 -14.67 11.36
C GLU A 31 15.59 -14.29 11.26
N LEU A 32 15.25 -13.40 10.31
CA LEU A 32 13.87 -13.01 10.04
C LEU A 32 13.02 -14.18 9.52
N ARG A 33 13.55 -15.02 8.63
CA ARG A 33 12.84 -16.22 8.12
C ARG A 33 12.51 -17.19 9.24
N GLU A 34 13.48 -17.48 10.11
CA GLU A 34 13.30 -18.37 11.25
C GLU A 34 12.30 -17.79 12.26
N ALA A 35 12.41 -16.51 12.58
CA ALA A 35 11.49 -15.83 13.47
C ALA A 35 10.06 -15.84 12.91
N TYR A 36 9.88 -15.47 11.64
CA TYR A 36 8.57 -15.48 11.01
C TYR A 36 7.99 -16.90 10.95
N ALA A 37 8.80 -17.88 10.54
CA ALA A 37 8.35 -19.28 10.47
C ALA A 37 7.89 -19.81 11.84
N ARG A 38 8.55 -19.39 12.92
CA ARG A 38 8.19 -19.74 14.30
C ARG A 38 6.87 -19.11 14.74
N TYR A 39 6.64 -17.84 14.42
CA TYR A 39 5.52 -17.08 14.99
C TYR A 39 4.28 -16.97 14.10
N GLN A 40 4.38 -17.19 12.78
CA GLN A 40 3.26 -16.99 11.83
C GLN A 40 2.00 -17.81 12.17
N ASN A 41 2.16 -18.97 12.82
CA ASN A 41 1.07 -19.84 13.27
C ASN A 41 1.02 -19.98 14.80
N ASP A 42 1.81 -19.22 15.54
CA ASP A 42 1.83 -19.27 17.00
C ASP A 42 0.54 -18.67 17.57
N PRO A 43 -0.23 -19.40 18.40
CA PRO A 43 -1.51 -18.93 18.92
C PRO A 43 -1.41 -17.63 19.71
N GLU A 44 -0.33 -17.43 20.49
CA GLU A 44 -0.16 -16.22 21.29
C GLU A 44 0.23 -15.01 20.43
N PHE A 45 1.07 -15.20 19.41
CA PHE A 45 1.35 -14.16 18.41
C PHE A 45 0.07 -13.73 17.68
N LEU A 46 -0.72 -14.69 17.19
CA LEU A 46 -1.97 -14.39 16.48
C LEU A 46 -3.00 -13.70 17.39
N LYS A 47 -3.10 -14.13 18.65
CA LYS A 47 -3.97 -13.50 19.65
C LYS A 47 -3.56 -12.06 19.93
N GLU A 48 -2.27 -11.79 20.13
CA GLU A 48 -1.76 -10.42 20.29
C GLU A 48 -2.00 -9.58 19.03
N PHE A 49 -1.75 -10.14 17.84
CA PHE A 49 -1.95 -9.45 16.58
C PHE A 49 -3.42 -9.05 16.38
N HIS A 50 -4.35 -9.99 16.59
CA HIS A 50 -5.78 -9.71 16.50
C HIS A 50 -6.26 -8.74 17.59
N TYR A 51 -5.67 -8.78 18.78
CA TYR A 51 -5.96 -7.81 19.83
C TYR A 51 -5.54 -6.39 19.42
N GLU A 52 -4.33 -6.21 18.88
CA GLU A 52 -3.85 -4.92 18.36
C GLU A 52 -4.72 -4.43 17.19
N LEU A 53 -5.08 -5.32 16.27
CA LEU A 53 -5.99 -4.98 15.17
C LEU A 53 -7.37 -4.51 15.67
N ALA A 54 -7.97 -5.21 16.64
CA ALA A 54 -9.29 -4.84 17.15
C ALA A 54 -9.26 -3.54 17.96
N HIS A 55 -8.31 -3.41 18.90
CA HIS A 55 -8.36 -2.37 19.93
C HIS A 55 -7.48 -1.16 19.67
N PHE A 56 -6.42 -1.30 18.86
CA PHE A 56 -5.54 -0.18 18.50
C PHE A 56 -5.82 0.34 17.10
N VAL A 57 -6.06 -0.56 16.12
CA VAL A 57 -6.38 -0.15 14.74
C VAL A 57 -7.85 0.22 14.56
N GLY A 58 -8.75 -0.51 15.22
CA GLY A 58 -10.21 -0.35 15.08
C GLY A 58 -10.84 -1.30 14.06
N ARG A 59 -10.27 -2.49 13.85
CA ARG A 59 -10.80 -3.51 12.94
C ARG A 59 -12.01 -4.25 13.55
N PRO A 60 -12.92 -4.80 12.72
CA PRO A 60 -12.90 -4.81 11.26
C PRO A 60 -13.27 -3.45 10.65
N SER A 61 -12.58 -3.06 9.58
CA SER A 61 -13.00 -1.88 8.81
C SER A 61 -14.30 -2.20 8.07
N PRO A 62 -15.25 -1.26 7.93
CA PRO A 62 -16.52 -1.55 7.28
C PRO A 62 -16.37 -1.74 5.77
N VAL A 63 -17.31 -2.47 5.18
CA VAL A 63 -17.63 -2.37 3.75
C VAL A 63 -18.80 -1.39 3.62
N TYR A 64 -18.67 -0.40 2.74
CA TYR A 64 -19.67 0.63 2.50
C TYR A 64 -20.26 0.48 1.10
N HIS A 65 -21.58 0.35 0.97
CA HIS A 65 -22.26 0.41 -0.32
C HIS A 65 -22.36 1.87 -0.79
N ALA A 66 -21.61 2.22 -1.83
CA ALA A 66 -21.66 3.54 -2.47
C ALA A 66 -22.91 3.64 -3.36
N ALA A 67 -24.09 3.67 -2.72
CA ALA A 67 -25.37 3.54 -3.40
C ALA A 67 -25.64 4.69 -4.37
N ARG A 68 -25.20 5.92 -4.05
CA ARG A 68 -25.34 7.05 -4.96
C ARG A 68 -24.47 6.87 -6.19
N THR A 69 -23.20 6.54 -5.98
CA THR A 69 -22.27 6.22 -7.07
C THR A 69 -22.79 5.10 -7.96
N SER A 70 -23.30 4.01 -7.37
CA SER A 70 -23.87 2.87 -8.11
C SER A 70 -25.03 3.31 -9.01
N ARG A 71 -25.96 4.12 -8.50
CA ARG A 71 -27.08 4.67 -9.29
C ARG A 71 -26.60 5.60 -10.40
N GLU A 72 -25.63 6.47 -10.12
CA GLU A 72 -25.12 7.42 -11.11
C GLU A 72 -24.31 6.74 -12.22
N MET A 73 -23.61 5.64 -11.94
CA MET A 73 -22.90 4.85 -12.96
C MET A 73 -23.85 3.98 -13.79
N GLY A 74 -25.07 3.69 -13.31
CA GLY A 74 -26.11 3.00 -14.05
C GLY A 74 -25.86 1.49 -14.30
N GLY A 75 -24.79 0.93 -13.74
CA GLY A 75 -24.42 -0.48 -13.89
C GLY A 75 -24.20 -1.16 -12.54
N ALA A 76 -23.05 -1.80 -12.33
CA ALA A 76 -22.79 -2.60 -11.12
C ALA A 76 -22.93 -1.82 -9.80
N GLN A 77 -23.27 -2.56 -8.74
CA GLN A 77 -23.20 -2.07 -7.36
C GLN A 77 -21.74 -1.91 -6.92
N ILE A 78 -21.38 -0.72 -6.43
CA ILE A 78 -20.01 -0.41 -5.99
C ILE A 78 -19.94 -0.41 -4.46
N TYR A 79 -19.01 -1.18 -3.92
CA TYR A 79 -18.72 -1.29 -2.50
C TYR A 79 -17.30 -0.83 -2.22
N LEU A 80 -17.09 -0.15 -1.09
CA LEU A 80 -15.79 0.36 -0.66
C LEU A 80 -15.36 -0.36 0.62
N LYS A 81 -14.23 -1.07 0.59
CA LYS A 81 -13.57 -1.58 1.79
C LYS A 81 -12.79 -0.43 2.45
N ARG A 82 -13.23 0.01 3.62
CA ARG A 82 -12.86 1.30 4.23
C ARG A 82 -11.56 1.27 5.06
N GLU A 83 -10.44 0.90 4.43
CA GLU A 83 -9.13 0.94 5.09
C GLU A 83 -8.65 2.38 5.42
N ASP A 84 -9.29 3.38 4.83
CA ASP A 84 -9.13 4.81 5.14
C ASP A 84 -9.51 5.16 6.59
N LEU A 85 -10.37 4.34 7.22
CA LEU A 85 -10.82 4.53 8.60
C LEU A 85 -9.90 3.91 9.65
N ASN A 86 -8.92 3.10 9.24
CA ASN A 86 -7.96 2.52 10.17
C ASN A 86 -7.24 3.61 10.95
N HIS A 87 -6.77 3.28 12.17
CA HIS A 87 -5.78 4.12 12.83
C HIS A 87 -4.61 4.43 11.88
N THR A 88 -4.05 5.64 12.01
CA THR A 88 -3.11 6.29 11.08
C THR A 88 -3.66 6.69 9.71
N GLY A 89 -4.72 6.05 9.20
CA GLY A 89 -5.49 6.45 8.01
C GLY A 89 -5.23 5.64 6.74
N ALA A 90 -4.64 4.46 6.85
CA ALA A 90 -4.40 3.58 5.71
C ALA A 90 -4.22 2.11 6.13
N HIS A 91 -4.28 1.21 5.15
CA HIS A 91 -3.97 -0.22 5.31
C HIS A 91 -2.56 -0.52 5.87
N LYS A 92 -1.60 0.42 5.80
CA LYS A 92 -0.20 0.20 6.18
C LYS A 92 -0.02 -0.26 7.62
N ILE A 93 -0.89 0.19 8.53
CA ILE A 93 -0.81 -0.16 9.95
C ILE A 93 -0.93 -1.66 10.22
N ASN A 94 -1.69 -2.41 9.40
CA ASN A 94 -1.85 -3.86 9.54
C ASN A 94 -0.49 -4.57 9.47
N ASN A 95 0.30 -4.25 8.45
CA ASN A 95 1.64 -4.80 8.22
C ASN A 95 2.62 -4.37 9.33
N VAL A 96 2.60 -3.08 9.64
CA VAL A 96 3.54 -2.49 10.59
C VAL A 96 3.42 -3.11 11.98
N ILE A 97 2.21 -3.39 12.46
CA ILE A 97 1.99 -4.05 13.75
C ILE A 97 2.62 -5.44 13.75
N GLY A 98 2.33 -6.26 12.73
CA GLY A 98 2.85 -7.62 12.63
C GLY A 98 4.38 -7.65 12.61
N GLN A 99 5.01 -6.78 11.83
CA GLN A 99 6.48 -6.69 11.77
C GLN A 99 7.10 -6.13 13.05
N ALA A 100 6.49 -5.12 13.69
CA ALA A 100 7.00 -4.59 14.97
C ALA A 100 6.89 -5.63 16.11
N MET A 101 5.84 -6.46 16.09
CA MET A 101 5.71 -7.59 17.02
C MET A 101 6.81 -8.63 16.82
N LEU A 102 7.21 -8.90 15.58
CA LEU A 102 8.37 -9.76 15.27
C LEU A 102 9.66 -9.12 15.75
N ALA A 103 9.88 -7.83 15.46
CA ALA A 103 11.06 -7.09 15.89
C ALA A 103 11.27 -7.17 17.41
N LYS A 104 10.20 -7.00 18.20
CA LYS A 104 10.23 -7.16 19.67
C LYS A 104 10.65 -8.57 20.08
N ARG A 105 10.10 -9.60 19.44
CA ARG A 105 10.42 -11.02 19.73
C ARG A 105 11.83 -11.41 19.30
N MET A 106 12.37 -10.72 18.30
CA MET A 106 13.77 -10.82 17.88
C MET A 106 14.72 -9.96 18.73
N GLY A 107 14.19 -9.21 19.72
CA GLY A 107 15.00 -8.37 20.60
C GLY A 107 15.66 -7.18 19.89
N LYS A 108 15.11 -6.72 18.76
CA LYS A 108 15.66 -5.58 17.99
C LYS A 108 15.10 -4.26 18.55
N PRO A 109 15.90 -3.43 19.23
CA PRO A 109 15.43 -2.18 19.86
C PRO A 109 15.21 -1.04 18.85
N ARG A 110 15.77 -1.16 17.64
CA ARG A 110 15.77 -0.11 16.61
C ARG A 110 15.04 -0.57 15.37
N ILE A 111 14.17 0.30 14.86
CA ILE A 111 13.40 0.12 13.64
C ILE A 111 13.83 1.13 12.60
N ILE A 112 14.06 0.64 11.39
CA ILE A 112 14.15 1.48 10.19
C ILE A 112 12.98 1.21 9.25
N ALA A 113 12.60 2.21 8.46
CA ALA A 113 11.64 2.08 7.38
C ALA A 113 11.90 3.11 6.27
N GLU A 114 11.39 2.85 5.08
CA GLU A 114 11.30 3.78 3.96
C GLU A 114 9.93 4.47 3.92
N THR A 115 9.79 5.61 3.25
CA THR A 115 8.46 6.11 2.88
C THR A 115 8.49 7.07 1.70
N GLY A 116 7.46 7.01 0.84
CA GLY A 116 7.18 7.98 -0.22
C GLY A 116 6.08 8.94 0.25
N ALA A 117 4.80 8.57 0.08
CA ALA A 117 3.66 9.34 0.56
C ALA A 117 3.60 9.62 2.09
N GLY A 118 4.51 9.05 2.89
CA GLY A 118 4.59 9.25 4.33
C GLY A 118 3.68 8.35 5.18
N GLN A 119 2.69 7.67 4.58
CA GLN A 119 1.75 6.81 5.35
C GLN A 119 2.44 5.62 6.01
N HIS A 120 3.38 4.96 5.32
CA HIS A 120 4.16 3.86 5.91
C HIS A 120 5.04 4.38 7.05
N GLY A 121 5.75 5.48 6.84
CA GLY A 121 6.58 6.10 7.87
C GLY A 121 5.79 6.52 9.11
N VAL A 122 4.61 7.13 8.92
CA VAL A 122 3.71 7.47 10.04
C VAL A 122 3.22 6.23 10.77
N ALA A 123 2.84 5.16 10.06
CA ALA A 123 2.43 3.91 10.69
C ALA A 123 3.59 3.30 11.51
N THR A 124 4.79 3.23 10.94
CA THR A 124 6.00 2.75 11.63
C THR A 124 6.32 3.59 12.86
N ALA A 125 6.36 4.91 12.74
CA ALA A 125 6.58 5.81 13.87
C ALA A 125 5.52 5.62 14.98
N THR A 126 4.26 5.40 14.59
CA THR A 126 3.15 5.18 15.53
C THR A 126 3.36 3.92 16.37
N ILE A 127 3.70 2.79 15.75
CA ILE A 127 3.89 1.56 16.50
C ILE A 127 5.18 1.59 17.32
N CYS A 128 6.24 2.23 16.81
CA CYS A 128 7.50 2.36 17.54
C CYS A 128 7.31 3.20 18.80
N ALA A 129 6.58 4.31 18.72
CA ALA A 129 6.24 5.13 19.88
C ALA A 129 5.47 4.32 20.94
N ARG A 130 4.48 3.52 20.51
CA ARG A 130 3.68 2.66 21.42
C ARG A 130 4.53 1.57 22.08
N TYR A 131 5.48 0.99 21.35
CA TYR A 131 6.32 -0.12 21.84
C TYR A 131 7.63 0.31 22.48
N GLY A 132 7.94 1.61 22.50
CA GLY A 132 9.20 2.12 23.03
C GLY A 132 10.41 1.71 22.20
N LEU A 133 10.25 1.62 20.87
CA LEU A 133 11.33 1.30 19.93
C LEU A 133 11.89 2.58 19.31
N GLU A 134 13.20 2.62 19.08
CA GLU A 134 13.81 3.68 18.27
C GLU A 134 13.29 3.58 16.83
N CYS A 135 12.94 4.71 16.20
CA CYS A 135 12.41 4.74 14.84
C CYS A 135 13.16 5.74 13.96
N VAL A 136 13.72 5.24 12.85
CA VAL A 136 14.34 6.06 11.81
C VAL A 136 13.62 5.80 10.48
N VAL A 137 13.11 6.86 9.86
CA VAL A 137 12.39 6.78 8.59
C VAL A 137 13.16 7.52 7.51
N TYR A 138 13.51 6.81 6.44
CA TYR A 138 14.12 7.36 5.24
C TYR A 138 13.04 7.83 4.28
N MET A 139 13.17 9.05 3.76
CA MET A 139 12.18 9.66 2.88
C MET A 139 12.88 10.50 1.83
N GLY A 140 12.50 10.36 0.56
CA GLY A 140 13.05 11.16 -0.53
C GLY A 140 12.90 12.66 -0.27
N ALA A 141 13.91 13.48 -0.57
CA ALA A 141 13.87 14.91 -0.25
C ALA A 141 12.75 15.67 -0.99
N GLU A 142 12.31 15.19 -2.17
CA GLU A 142 11.12 15.74 -2.83
C GLU A 142 9.84 15.38 -2.08
N ASP A 143 9.73 14.12 -1.65
CA ASP A 143 8.58 13.64 -0.87
C ASP A 143 8.48 14.35 0.48
N VAL A 144 9.61 14.64 1.15
CA VAL A 144 9.64 15.42 2.40
C VAL A 144 8.96 16.79 2.23
N LYS A 145 9.15 17.44 1.08
CA LYS A 145 8.51 18.73 0.78
C LYS A 145 7.02 18.55 0.48
N ARG A 146 6.69 17.65 -0.45
CA ARG A 146 5.30 17.43 -0.91
C ARG A 146 4.39 16.89 0.19
N GLN A 147 4.93 16.07 1.09
CA GLN A 147 4.20 15.37 2.15
C GLN A 147 4.56 15.88 3.56
N SER A 148 4.87 17.17 3.66
CA SER A 148 5.29 17.82 4.93
C SER A 148 4.36 17.57 6.14
N PRO A 149 3.02 17.41 6.00
CA PRO A 149 2.18 17.04 7.13
C PRO A 149 2.54 15.68 7.73
N ASN A 150 2.86 14.68 6.91
CA ASN A 150 3.25 13.36 7.39
C ASN A 150 4.67 13.37 7.99
N VAL A 151 5.59 14.16 7.46
CA VAL A 151 6.91 14.39 8.08
C VAL A 151 6.76 14.93 9.50
N TYR A 152 5.88 15.92 9.69
CA TYR A 152 5.62 16.48 11.00
C TYR A 152 4.97 15.47 11.95
N ARG A 153 4.00 14.68 11.48
CA ARG A 153 3.38 13.58 12.26
C ARG A 153 4.42 12.56 12.73
N MET A 154 5.35 12.16 11.88
CA MET A 154 6.44 11.23 12.27
C MET A 154 7.31 11.82 13.38
N LYS A 155 7.71 13.09 13.25
CA LYS A 155 8.50 13.78 14.29
C LYS A 155 7.76 13.93 15.61
N LEU A 156 6.46 14.24 15.57
CA LEU A 156 5.60 14.29 16.77
C LEU A 156 5.53 12.94 17.50
N LEU A 157 5.59 11.83 16.74
CA LEU A 157 5.64 10.47 17.28
C LEU A 157 7.04 10.07 17.78
N GLY A 158 8.03 10.96 17.71
CA GLY A 158 9.39 10.71 18.19
C GLY A 158 10.31 10.01 17.18
N ALA A 159 9.87 9.83 15.93
CA ALA A 159 10.72 9.24 14.89
C ALA A 159 11.71 10.26 14.32
N THR A 160 12.92 9.80 13.99
CA THR A 160 13.89 10.55 13.20
C THR A 160 13.54 10.39 11.73
N VAL A 161 13.35 11.49 11.01
CA VAL A 161 13.12 11.48 9.56
C VAL A 161 14.39 11.92 8.85
N VAL A 162 14.94 11.04 8.01
CA VAL A 162 16.19 11.26 7.24
C VAL A 162 15.83 11.57 5.78
N PRO A 163 16.01 12.82 5.32
CA PRO A 163 15.82 13.17 3.92
C PRO A 163 16.91 12.54 3.04
N VAL A 164 16.51 11.88 1.96
CA VAL A 164 17.42 11.27 0.99
C VAL A 164 17.58 12.20 -0.22
N GLU A 165 18.81 12.67 -0.41
CA GLU A 165 19.19 13.65 -1.46
C GLU A 165 19.82 13.01 -2.69
N SER A 166 20.09 11.71 -2.68
CA SER A 166 20.66 10.97 -3.81
C SER A 166 19.60 10.58 -4.84
N GLY A 167 20.03 10.41 -6.10
CA GLY A 167 19.19 9.84 -7.15
C GLY A 167 18.03 10.75 -7.56
N SER A 168 16.85 10.14 -7.79
CA SER A 168 15.61 10.85 -8.10
C SER A 168 14.97 11.50 -6.86
N LYS A 169 15.51 11.23 -5.65
CA LYS A 169 15.05 11.79 -4.38
C LYS A 169 13.60 11.42 -4.05
N THR A 170 13.21 10.20 -4.44
CA THR A 170 11.88 9.60 -4.25
C THR A 170 11.97 8.27 -3.48
N LEU A 171 10.87 7.51 -3.41
CA LEU A 171 10.76 6.23 -2.70
C LEU A 171 11.87 5.23 -3.04
N LYS A 172 12.29 5.13 -4.31
CA LYS A 172 13.39 4.23 -4.73
C LYS A 172 14.69 4.52 -3.97
N ASP A 173 15.05 5.78 -3.81
CA ASP A 173 16.30 6.15 -3.15
C ASP A 173 16.19 6.01 -1.63
N ALA A 174 15.00 6.26 -1.05
CA ALA A 174 14.73 5.96 0.34
C ALA A 174 14.89 4.47 0.69
N LEU A 175 14.46 3.57 -0.21
CA LEU A 175 14.68 2.12 -0.10
C LEU A 175 16.16 1.78 -0.08
N ASN A 176 16.95 2.35 -0.99
CA ASN A 176 18.39 2.11 -1.07
C ASN A 176 19.11 2.56 0.21
N GLU A 177 18.78 3.73 0.75
CA GLU A 177 19.40 4.23 1.98
C GLU A 177 18.97 3.42 3.22
N ALA A 178 17.69 3.01 3.31
CA ALA A 178 17.24 2.12 4.37
C ALA A 178 17.97 0.77 4.33
N MET A 179 18.17 0.18 3.14
CA MET A 179 18.95 -1.06 3.01
C MET A 179 20.41 -0.88 3.40
N ARG A 180 21.04 0.27 3.06
CA ARG A 180 22.41 0.58 3.46
C ARG A 180 22.55 0.73 4.98
N ASP A 181 21.61 1.41 5.62
CA ASP A 181 21.58 1.49 7.09
C ASP A 181 21.45 0.09 7.69
N TRP A 182 20.55 -0.74 7.14
CA TRP A 182 20.34 -2.08 7.67
C TRP A 182 21.61 -2.93 7.63
N VAL A 183 22.37 -2.86 6.53
CA VAL A 183 23.67 -3.52 6.41
C VAL A 183 24.64 -3.07 7.51
N ALA A 184 24.66 -1.77 7.83
CA ALA A 184 25.57 -1.21 8.82
C ALA A 184 25.16 -1.51 10.27
N ASN A 185 23.86 -1.72 10.54
CA ASN A 185 23.29 -1.85 11.90
C ASN A 185 22.53 -3.17 12.12
N VAL A 186 22.90 -4.22 11.39
CA VAL A 186 22.12 -5.47 11.28
C VAL A 186 21.84 -6.17 12.63
N ASP A 187 22.75 -6.06 13.59
CA ASP A 187 22.66 -6.76 14.88
C ASP A 187 21.54 -6.22 15.76
N ASN A 188 21.29 -4.91 15.75
CA ASN A 188 20.32 -4.24 16.63
C ASN A 188 19.09 -3.67 15.90
N THR A 189 19.07 -3.73 14.57
CA THR A 189 18.05 -3.06 13.75
C THR A 189 17.16 -4.06 13.03
N PHE A 190 15.85 -3.83 13.09
CA PHE A 190 14.86 -4.48 12.24
C PHE A 190 14.38 -3.51 11.15
N TYR A 191 14.32 -3.99 9.91
CA TYR A 191 13.79 -3.21 8.80
C TYR A 191 12.32 -3.53 8.54
N ILE A 192 11.42 -2.58 8.80
CA ILE A 192 10.00 -2.73 8.45
C ILE A 192 9.79 -2.27 7.01
N ILE A 193 9.74 -3.21 6.07
CA ILE A 193 9.41 -2.91 4.68
C ILE A 193 7.92 -2.56 4.52
N GLY A 194 7.62 -1.59 3.67
CA GLY A 194 6.27 -1.03 3.54
C GLY A 194 5.33 -1.72 2.55
N THR A 195 5.79 -2.76 1.84
CA THR A 195 4.99 -3.40 0.80
C THR A 195 5.38 -4.86 0.54
N VAL A 196 4.59 -5.57 -0.27
CA VAL A 196 4.80 -6.98 -0.66
C VAL A 196 5.93 -7.15 -1.70
N ALA A 197 7.02 -6.40 -1.54
CA ALA A 197 8.24 -6.51 -2.33
C ALA A 197 9.41 -6.87 -1.39
N GLY A 198 10.63 -6.88 -1.90
CA GLY A 198 11.80 -7.22 -1.09
C GLY A 198 12.10 -8.71 -1.11
N PRO A 199 13.26 -9.11 -0.55
CA PRO A 199 13.66 -10.50 -0.48
C PRO A 199 12.70 -11.31 0.39
N HIS A 200 12.56 -12.60 0.10
CA HIS A 200 11.87 -13.52 1.00
C HIS A 200 12.47 -13.44 2.43
N PRO A 201 11.65 -13.30 3.49
CA PRO A 201 10.23 -13.62 3.57
C PRO A 201 9.28 -12.43 3.42
N TYR A 202 9.78 -11.22 3.12
CA TYR A 202 8.97 -9.99 3.16
C TYR A 202 7.71 -10.05 2.29
N PRO A 203 7.72 -10.48 1.01
CA PRO A 203 6.50 -10.51 0.22
C PRO A 203 5.38 -11.35 0.85
N MET A 204 5.73 -12.54 1.35
CA MET A 204 4.82 -13.46 2.03
C MET A 204 4.33 -12.88 3.36
N MET A 205 5.27 -12.41 4.20
CA MET A 205 4.97 -11.87 5.52
C MET A 205 4.06 -10.64 5.46
N VAL A 206 4.36 -9.69 4.57
CA VAL A 206 3.54 -8.48 4.40
C VAL A 206 2.15 -8.83 3.89
N ARG A 207 2.04 -9.77 2.93
CA ARG A 207 0.75 -10.28 2.46
C ARG A 207 -0.05 -10.88 3.60
N ASP A 208 0.57 -11.72 4.41
CA ASP A 208 -0.12 -12.44 5.48
C ASP A 208 -0.69 -11.46 6.52
N PHE A 209 0.06 -10.44 6.90
CA PHE A 209 -0.44 -9.37 7.78
C PHE A 209 -1.51 -8.49 7.13
N GLN A 210 -1.44 -8.27 5.82
CA GLN A 210 -2.47 -7.54 5.07
C GLN A 210 -3.71 -8.40 4.73
N SER A 211 -3.61 -9.73 4.81
CA SER A 211 -4.68 -10.67 4.43
C SER A 211 -5.96 -10.50 5.25
N VAL A 212 -5.87 -9.83 6.41
CA VAL A 212 -7.03 -9.46 7.23
C VAL A 212 -8.06 -8.65 6.42
N ILE A 213 -7.62 -7.85 5.44
CA ILE A 213 -8.51 -7.04 4.60
C ILE A 213 -9.47 -7.95 3.83
N GLY A 214 -8.94 -8.90 3.05
CA GLY A 214 -9.76 -9.83 2.28
C GLY A 214 -10.53 -10.81 3.17
N LYS A 215 -9.95 -11.25 4.29
CA LYS A 215 -10.63 -12.16 5.24
C LYS A 215 -11.90 -11.54 5.81
N GLU A 216 -11.87 -10.26 6.15
CA GLU A 216 -13.07 -9.53 6.58
C GLU A 216 -14.07 -9.40 5.44
N CYS A 217 -13.62 -9.11 4.22
CA CYS A 217 -14.49 -9.00 3.04
C CYS A 217 -15.23 -10.30 2.74
N LEU A 218 -14.60 -11.47 2.92
CA LEU A 218 -15.26 -12.77 2.72
C LEU A 218 -16.48 -12.95 3.63
N THR A 219 -16.50 -12.34 4.82
CA THR A 219 -17.64 -12.34 5.74
C THR A 219 -18.62 -11.19 5.45
N GLN A 220 -18.11 -10.01 5.14
CA GLN A 220 -18.93 -8.79 4.96
C GLN A 220 -19.71 -8.81 3.64
N MET A 221 -19.09 -9.26 2.54
CA MET A 221 -19.69 -9.19 1.21
C MET A 221 -20.95 -10.05 1.04
N PRO A 222 -21.03 -11.32 1.50
CA PRO A 222 -22.26 -12.09 1.39
C PRO A 222 -23.48 -11.38 2.00
N THR A 223 -23.28 -10.70 3.14
CA THR A 223 -24.33 -9.91 3.80
C THR A 223 -24.75 -8.73 2.93
N MET A 224 -23.79 -7.96 2.42
CA MET A 224 -24.03 -6.81 1.55
C MET A 224 -24.76 -7.18 0.25
N LEU A 225 -24.37 -8.30 -0.38
CA LEU A 225 -24.98 -8.76 -1.63
C LEU A 225 -26.41 -9.27 -1.41
N ALA A 226 -26.67 -9.96 -0.30
CA ALA A 226 -28.01 -10.42 0.06
C ALA A 226 -28.98 -9.24 0.28
N GLU A 227 -28.53 -8.14 0.92
CA GLU A 227 -29.31 -6.91 1.08
C GLU A 227 -29.71 -6.29 -0.26
N GLN A 228 -28.82 -6.36 -1.26
CA GLN A 228 -29.09 -5.91 -2.63
C GLN A 228 -29.76 -6.97 -3.51
N LYS A 229 -30.14 -8.14 -2.96
CA LYS A 229 -30.74 -9.28 -3.68
C LYS A 229 -29.89 -9.75 -4.87
N ILE A 230 -28.57 -9.65 -4.75
CA ILE A 230 -27.61 -10.17 -5.72
C ILE A 230 -27.37 -11.65 -5.42
N ALA A 231 -27.49 -12.50 -6.44
CA ALA A 231 -27.39 -13.96 -6.29
C ALA A 231 -25.95 -14.47 -6.11
N ALA A 232 -24.94 -13.65 -6.42
CA ALA A 232 -23.54 -14.02 -6.28
C ALA A 232 -23.14 -14.17 -4.80
N GLU A 233 -22.35 -15.19 -4.49
CA GLU A 233 -21.86 -15.46 -3.12
C GLU A 233 -20.75 -14.48 -2.69
N GLN A 234 -20.02 -13.94 -3.65
CA GLN A 234 -18.90 -13.01 -3.50
C GLN A 234 -18.96 -12.01 -4.67
N PRO A 235 -18.26 -10.85 -4.58
CA PRO A 235 -18.30 -9.84 -5.63
C PRO A 235 -17.84 -10.38 -7.00
N ASP A 236 -18.40 -9.84 -8.08
CA ASP A 236 -17.96 -10.15 -9.45
C ASP A 236 -16.53 -9.67 -9.71
N ALA A 237 -16.15 -8.54 -9.11
CA ALA A 237 -14.80 -7.99 -9.20
C ALA A 237 -14.31 -7.40 -7.87
N VAL A 238 -13.04 -7.63 -7.56
CA VAL A 238 -12.31 -6.95 -6.49
C VAL A 238 -11.22 -6.10 -7.14
N VAL A 239 -11.22 -4.80 -6.82
CA VAL A 239 -10.36 -3.78 -7.45
C VAL A 239 -9.49 -3.11 -6.39
N ALA A 240 -8.19 -2.98 -6.66
CA ALA A 240 -7.26 -2.32 -5.73
C ALA A 240 -6.10 -1.66 -6.48
N CYS A 241 -5.56 -0.57 -5.94
CA CYS A 241 -4.43 0.14 -6.54
C CYS A 241 -3.11 -0.64 -6.29
N VAL A 242 -2.19 -0.61 -7.25
CA VAL A 242 -0.93 -1.37 -7.22
C VAL A 242 0.22 -0.41 -7.46
N GLY A 243 0.90 -0.04 -6.37
CA GLY A 243 2.30 0.41 -6.41
C GLY A 243 3.17 -0.81 -6.15
N GLY A 244 3.76 -0.90 -4.96
CA GLY A 244 4.39 -2.16 -4.52
C GLY A 244 3.40 -3.32 -4.25
N GLY A 245 2.09 -3.06 -4.13
CA GLY A 245 1.03 -4.09 -4.14
C GLY A 245 0.41 -4.53 -2.79
N SER A 246 0.88 -4.04 -1.64
CA SER A 246 0.46 -4.60 -0.32
C SER A 246 -1.03 -4.56 -0.04
N ASN A 247 -1.72 -3.45 -0.32
CA ASN A 247 -3.18 -3.36 -0.16
C ASN A 247 -3.92 -4.31 -1.11
N ALA A 248 -3.45 -4.41 -2.36
CA ALA A 248 -4.06 -5.22 -3.39
C ALA A 248 -3.91 -6.70 -3.05
N MET A 249 -2.71 -7.15 -2.69
CA MET A 249 -2.51 -8.53 -2.25
C MET A 249 -3.26 -8.86 -0.96
N GLY A 250 -3.34 -7.91 -0.02
CA GLY A 250 -4.11 -8.09 1.22
C GLY A 250 -5.60 -8.36 1.00
N ILE A 251 -6.20 -7.70 0.00
CA ILE A 251 -7.60 -7.98 -0.37
C ILE A 251 -7.71 -9.17 -1.35
N PHE A 252 -6.78 -9.34 -2.29
CA PHE A 252 -6.84 -10.40 -3.31
C PHE A 252 -6.57 -11.79 -2.76
N HIS A 253 -5.61 -11.96 -1.85
CA HIS A 253 -5.13 -13.27 -1.45
C HIS A 253 -6.27 -14.20 -0.95
N PRO A 254 -7.19 -13.76 -0.07
CA PRO A 254 -8.34 -14.58 0.32
C PRO A 254 -9.34 -14.87 -0.82
N TYR A 255 -9.36 -14.04 -1.87
CA TYR A 255 -10.20 -14.24 -3.06
C TYR A 255 -9.55 -15.11 -4.15
N ILE A 256 -8.27 -15.48 -4.04
CA ILE A 256 -7.61 -16.33 -5.05
C ILE A 256 -8.41 -17.62 -5.35
N PRO A 257 -8.96 -18.36 -4.36
CA PRO A 257 -9.75 -19.56 -4.63
C PRO A 257 -11.13 -19.30 -5.27
N PHE A 258 -11.62 -18.06 -5.26
CA PHE A 258 -12.93 -17.67 -5.79
C PHE A 258 -12.82 -17.34 -7.28
N GLU A 259 -12.76 -18.36 -8.13
CA GLU A 259 -12.50 -18.23 -9.58
C GLU A 259 -13.51 -17.34 -10.33
N LYS A 260 -14.74 -17.20 -9.81
CA LYS A 260 -15.78 -16.30 -10.37
C LYS A 260 -15.55 -14.82 -10.02
N THR A 261 -14.73 -14.54 -9.02
CA THR A 261 -14.37 -13.18 -8.62
C THR A 261 -13.11 -12.74 -9.35
N ARG A 262 -13.25 -11.75 -10.23
CA ARG A 262 -12.13 -11.12 -10.94
C ARG A 262 -11.27 -10.32 -9.95
N LEU A 263 -9.95 -10.44 -10.07
CA LEU A 263 -8.99 -9.68 -9.27
C LEU A 263 -8.31 -8.67 -10.18
N ILE A 264 -8.52 -7.38 -9.93
CA ILE A 264 -8.10 -6.32 -10.85
C ILE A 264 -7.20 -5.32 -10.13
N GLY A 265 -5.90 -5.38 -10.41
CA GLY A 265 -4.91 -4.43 -9.94
C GLY A 265 -4.85 -3.18 -10.83
N VAL A 266 -4.81 -1.99 -10.23
CA VAL A 266 -4.75 -0.73 -10.96
C VAL A 266 -3.42 -0.03 -10.74
N GLU A 267 -2.58 0.01 -11.76
CA GLU A 267 -1.29 0.72 -11.74
C GLU A 267 -1.44 2.17 -12.19
N ALA A 268 -0.50 3.03 -11.77
CA ALA A 268 -0.48 4.42 -12.19
C ALA A 268 0.04 4.54 -13.63
N ALA A 269 -0.82 4.97 -14.53
CA ALA A 269 -0.48 5.26 -15.91
C ALA A 269 0.13 6.67 -16.10
N GLY A 270 0.21 7.50 -15.06
CA GLY A 270 0.83 8.83 -15.11
C GLY A 270 0.19 9.72 -16.19
N GLU A 271 1.03 10.26 -17.09
CA GLU A 271 0.58 11.05 -18.25
C GLU A 271 0.04 10.16 -19.42
N GLY A 272 0.03 8.84 -19.24
CA GLY A 272 -0.41 7.83 -20.20
C GLY A 272 0.62 6.72 -20.38
N LEU A 273 0.18 5.49 -20.65
CA LEU A 273 1.07 4.32 -20.75
C LEU A 273 2.08 4.39 -21.91
N ASP A 274 1.83 5.22 -22.92
CA ASP A 274 2.69 5.37 -24.09
C ASP A 274 3.56 6.65 -24.02
N SER A 275 3.41 7.44 -22.94
CA SER A 275 4.17 8.68 -22.74
C SER A 275 5.59 8.47 -22.23
N GLY A 276 5.90 7.27 -21.71
CA GLY A 276 7.11 6.98 -20.95
C GLY A 276 7.09 7.55 -19.52
N LYS A 277 6.05 8.29 -19.13
CA LYS A 277 5.87 8.86 -17.78
C LYS A 277 4.73 8.15 -17.06
N HIS A 278 5.04 7.00 -16.48
CA HIS A 278 4.09 6.17 -15.73
C HIS A 278 4.83 5.32 -14.69
N SER A 279 4.07 4.58 -13.88
CA SER A 279 4.58 3.60 -12.89
C SER A 279 3.92 2.23 -13.06
N ALA A 280 3.64 1.83 -14.31
CA ALA A 280 2.91 0.61 -14.66
C ALA A 280 3.85 -0.58 -14.97
N SER A 281 4.53 -1.10 -13.95
CA SER A 281 5.54 -2.16 -14.10
C SER A 281 5.01 -3.46 -14.71
N LEU A 282 3.79 -3.89 -14.38
CA LEU A 282 3.20 -5.13 -14.93
C LEU A 282 2.71 -4.97 -16.37
N GLN A 283 2.36 -3.75 -16.78
CA GLN A 283 1.85 -3.49 -18.14
C GLN A 283 2.93 -3.06 -19.14
N ARG A 284 4.04 -2.50 -18.67
CA ARG A 284 5.10 -1.90 -19.51
C ARG A 284 6.52 -2.31 -19.11
N GLY A 285 6.70 -2.99 -17.99
CA GLY A 285 8.00 -3.46 -17.54
C GLY A 285 8.39 -4.83 -18.11
N SER A 286 9.51 -5.32 -17.63
CA SER A 286 10.05 -6.64 -17.94
C SER A 286 10.61 -7.30 -16.68
N SER A 287 10.84 -8.61 -16.74
CA SER A 287 11.39 -9.36 -15.60
C SER A 287 12.81 -8.91 -15.28
N GLY A 288 13.08 -8.62 -14.01
CA GLY A 288 14.40 -8.22 -13.52
C GLY A 288 14.51 -8.36 -12.01
N VAL A 289 15.66 -7.99 -11.44
CA VAL A 289 15.92 -8.05 -10.00
C VAL A 289 16.07 -6.63 -9.47
N LEU A 290 15.21 -6.25 -8.51
CA LEU A 290 15.26 -4.96 -7.86
C LEU A 290 14.91 -5.12 -6.38
N HIS A 291 15.63 -4.40 -5.51
CA HIS A 291 15.38 -4.37 -4.07
C HIS A 291 15.28 -5.78 -3.43
N GLY A 292 16.03 -6.76 -3.92
CA GLY A 292 16.14 -8.07 -3.28
C GLY A 292 15.18 -9.16 -3.80
N ASN A 293 14.34 -8.88 -4.79
CA ASN A 293 13.50 -9.90 -5.42
C ASN A 293 13.51 -9.83 -6.94
N ARG A 294 13.23 -10.97 -7.59
CA ARG A 294 12.92 -11.03 -9.02
C ARG A 294 11.44 -10.72 -9.24
N THR A 295 11.13 -9.79 -10.14
CA THR A 295 9.76 -9.32 -10.42
C THR A 295 9.71 -8.52 -11.72
N PHE A 296 8.54 -8.01 -12.12
CA PHE A 296 8.45 -7.00 -13.19
C PHE A 296 8.93 -5.64 -12.70
N ILE A 297 9.79 -5.02 -13.51
CA ILE A 297 10.36 -3.70 -13.25
C ILE A 297 10.38 -2.86 -14.53
N LEU A 298 10.32 -1.55 -14.38
CA LEU A 298 10.55 -0.60 -15.46
C LEU A 298 12.06 -0.40 -15.62
N GLN A 299 12.61 -0.89 -16.74
CA GLN A 299 14.03 -0.84 -17.05
C GLN A 299 14.26 -0.66 -18.55
N ASP A 300 15.39 -0.06 -18.91
CA ASP A 300 15.82 0.09 -20.30
C ASP A 300 16.47 -1.21 -20.85
N GLU A 301 16.91 -1.18 -22.10
CA GLU A 301 17.56 -2.31 -22.78
C GLU A 301 18.87 -2.75 -22.12
N ASN A 302 19.49 -1.88 -21.31
CA ASN A 302 20.72 -2.16 -20.55
C ASN A 302 20.44 -2.65 -19.12
N GLY A 303 19.16 -2.83 -18.77
CA GLY A 303 18.73 -3.22 -17.42
C GLY A 303 18.85 -2.09 -16.39
N GLN A 304 18.95 -0.83 -16.80
CA GLN A 304 18.93 0.31 -15.89
C GLN A 304 17.48 0.67 -15.54
N ILE A 305 17.22 0.91 -14.26
CA ILE A 305 15.89 1.28 -13.78
C ILE A 305 15.51 2.65 -14.33
N THR A 306 14.37 2.72 -15.02
CA THR A 306 13.85 3.97 -15.55
C THR A 306 13.18 4.81 -14.46
N GLU A 307 13.20 6.12 -14.62
CA GLU A 307 12.44 7.02 -13.76
C GLU A 307 10.93 6.81 -13.94
N THR A 308 10.20 6.91 -12.84
CA THR A 308 8.74 6.71 -12.81
C THR A 308 8.01 8.03 -12.73
N HIS A 309 6.71 7.98 -12.98
CA HIS A 309 5.83 9.13 -12.79
C HIS A 309 4.47 8.70 -12.30
N SER A 310 3.96 9.41 -11.30
CA SER A 310 2.56 9.45 -10.93
C SER A 310 2.31 10.69 -10.07
N ILE A 311 1.10 11.24 -10.15
CA ILE A 311 0.60 12.20 -9.17
C ILE A 311 0.58 11.65 -7.74
N SER A 312 0.51 10.31 -7.60
CA SER A 312 0.39 9.62 -6.34
C SER A 312 1.74 9.02 -5.90
N ALA A 313 2.38 9.64 -4.91
CA ALA A 313 3.68 9.20 -4.39
C ALA A 313 3.68 7.74 -3.87
N GLY A 314 2.52 7.18 -3.47
CA GLY A 314 2.41 5.79 -3.05
C GLY A 314 2.36 4.76 -4.19
N LEU A 315 2.14 5.22 -5.44
CA LEU A 315 2.17 4.39 -6.65
C LEU A 315 3.41 4.63 -7.51
N ASP A 316 4.17 5.69 -7.23
CA ASP A 316 5.41 6.07 -7.92
C ASP A 316 6.59 5.15 -7.55
N TYR A 317 6.55 3.92 -8.06
CA TYR A 317 7.53 2.88 -7.79
C TYR A 317 7.81 2.06 -9.06
N PRO A 318 9.08 1.81 -9.44
CA PRO A 318 9.40 1.17 -10.72
C PRO A 318 9.25 -0.35 -10.72
N GLY A 319 8.94 -0.97 -9.59
CA GLY A 319 8.74 -2.41 -9.47
C GLY A 319 7.37 -2.79 -8.93
N VAL A 320 7.18 -4.07 -8.70
CA VAL A 320 5.93 -4.60 -8.11
C VAL A 320 6.22 -5.84 -7.28
N GLY A 321 5.33 -6.19 -6.35
CA GLY A 321 5.47 -7.43 -5.57
C GLY A 321 5.49 -8.68 -6.46
N PRO A 322 6.35 -9.68 -6.17
CA PRO A 322 6.55 -10.84 -7.04
C PRO A 322 5.30 -11.73 -7.16
N GLU A 323 4.46 -11.74 -6.13
CA GLU A 323 3.21 -12.49 -6.17
C GLU A 323 2.21 -11.86 -7.16
N HIS A 324 2.23 -10.54 -7.36
CA HIS A 324 1.41 -9.90 -8.39
C HIS A 324 1.85 -10.33 -9.81
N ALA A 325 3.16 -10.37 -10.05
CA ALA A 325 3.74 -10.87 -11.30
C ALA A 325 3.32 -12.33 -11.56
N TRP A 326 3.36 -13.17 -10.52
CA TRP A 326 2.89 -14.54 -10.62
C TRP A 326 1.40 -14.65 -10.95
N LEU A 327 0.55 -13.88 -10.24
CA LEU A 327 -0.90 -13.87 -10.49
C LEU A 327 -1.24 -13.36 -11.91
N GLN A 328 -0.46 -12.43 -12.47
CA GLN A 328 -0.59 -11.99 -13.85
C GLN A 328 -0.27 -13.14 -14.82
N GLU A 329 0.86 -13.82 -14.61
CA GLU A 329 1.36 -14.85 -15.53
C GLU A 329 0.43 -16.07 -15.58
N ILE A 330 -0.11 -16.49 -14.43
CA ILE A 330 -1.12 -17.55 -14.38
C ILE A 330 -2.54 -17.06 -14.73
N LYS A 331 -2.69 -15.79 -15.10
CA LYS A 331 -3.95 -15.13 -15.46
C LYS A 331 -5.03 -15.19 -14.37
N ARG A 332 -4.62 -15.25 -13.11
CA ARG A 332 -5.54 -15.18 -11.97
C ARG A 332 -5.93 -13.74 -11.65
N ALA A 333 -5.03 -12.79 -11.88
CA ALA A 333 -5.28 -11.35 -11.72
C ALA A 333 -5.04 -10.60 -13.04
N GLU A 334 -5.84 -9.58 -13.26
CA GLU A 334 -5.76 -8.64 -14.38
C GLU A 334 -5.15 -7.32 -13.88
N TYR A 335 -4.37 -6.64 -14.73
CA TYR A 335 -3.76 -5.35 -14.39
C TYR A 335 -4.03 -4.30 -15.46
N VAL A 336 -4.43 -3.12 -15.00
CA VAL A 336 -4.89 -2.01 -15.85
C VAL A 336 -4.27 -0.70 -15.40
N GLY A 337 -4.20 0.28 -16.30
CA GLY A 337 -3.67 1.63 -16.02
C GLY A 337 -4.77 2.66 -15.82
N ILE A 338 -4.56 3.59 -14.89
CA ILE A 338 -5.35 4.82 -14.72
C ILE A 338 -4.42 6.02 -14.74
N THR A 339 -4.76 7.04 -15.53
CA THR A 339 -3.94 8.26 -15.64
C THR A 339 -4.13 9.18 -14.44
N ASP A 340 -3.21 10.11 -14.27
CA ASP A 340 -3.27 11.10 -13.18
C ASP A 340 -4.57 11.94 -13.26
N THR A 341 -4.99 12.33 -14.46
CA THR A 341 -6.26 13.03 -14.70
C THR A 341 -7.46 12.23 -14.23
N GLU A 342 -7.51 10.94 -14.60
CA GLU A 342 -8.61 10.06 -14.23
C GLU A 342 -8.68 9.80 -12.72
N ALA A 343 -7.51 9.68 -12.06
CA ALA A 343 -7.42 9.55 -10.62
C ALA A 343 -7.90 10.83 -9.90
N LEU A 344 -7.54 12.02 -10.40
CA LEU A 344 -8.02 13.30 -9.85
C LEU A 344 -9.53 13.47 -10.03
N GLU A 345 -10.06 13.12 -11.20
CA GLU A 345 -11.50 13.15 -11.45
C GLU A 345 -12.24 12.24 -10.46
N ALA A 346 -11.74 11.03 -10.24
CA ALA A 346 -12.31 10.09 -9.27
C ALA A 346 -12.19 10.57 -7.82
N PHE A 347 -11.06 11.19 -7.45
CA PHE A 347 -10.88 11.84 -6.14
C PHE A 347 -11.97 12.87 -5.90
N HIS A 348 -12.14 13.79 -6.85
CA HIS A 348 -13.13 14.86 -6.74
C HIS A 348 -14.57 14.35 -6.79
N TYR A 349 -14.82 13.34 -7.62
CA TYR A 349 -16.12 12.69 -7.71
C TYR A 349 -16.51 12.11 -6.35
N LEU A 350 -15.66 11.26 -5.76
CA LEU A 350 -15.97 10.59 -4.49
C LEU A 350 -16.17 11.59 -3.34
N CYS A 351 -15.38 12.68 -3.32
CA CYS A 351 -15.58 13.79 -2.38
C CYS A 351 -16.99 14.38 -2.48
N ARG A 352 -17.48 14.62 -3.69
CA ARG A 352 -18.77 15.31 -3.94
C ARG A 352 -19.98 14.39 -3.90
N THR A 353 -19.80 13.10 -4.18
CA THR A 353 -20.91 12.14 -4.25
C THR A 353 -21.12 11.39 -2.96
N GLU A 354 -20.04 10.87 -2.37
CA GLU A 354 -20.10 10.03 -1.17
C GLU A 354 -19.60 10.74 0.09
N GLY A 355 -19.07 11.97 -0.02
CA GLY A 355 -18.54 12.71 1.13
C GLY A 355 -17.27 12.08 1.72
N ILE A 356 -16.55 11.30 0.91
CA ILE A 356 -15.32 10.61 1.31
C ILE A 356 -14.17 11.25 0.56
N ILE A 357 -13.11 11.64 1.28
CA ILE A 357 -11.87 12.17 0.70
C ILE A 357 -10.87 11.01 0.58
N PRO A 358 -10.74 10.36 -0.60
CA PRO A 358 -9.86 9.21 -0.77
C PRO A 358 -8.40 9.64 -0.89
N ALA A 359 -7.46 8.76 -0.57
CA ALA A 359 -6.08 8.96 -0.99
C ALA A 359 -5.96 8.94 -2.53
N LEU A 360 -5.00 9.67 -3.11
CA LEU A 360 -4.77 9.64 -4.57
C LEU A 360 -4.44 8.24 -5.08
N GLU A 361 -3.76 7.42 -4.27
CA GLU A 361 -3.54 5.99 -4.54
C GLU A 361 -4.88 5.26 -4.72
N SER A 362 -5.78 5.36 -3.73
CA SER A 362 -7.09 4.69 -3.76
C SER A 362 -7.99 5.23 -4.87
N SER A 363 -7.81 6.50 -5.25
CA SER A 363 -8.55 7.14 -6.34
C SER A 363 -8.29 6.48 -7.68
N HIS A 364 -7.12 5.87 -7.90
CA HIS A 364 -6.87 5.06 -9.10
C HIS A 364 -7.80 3.83 -9.16
N ALA A 365 -7.94 3.12 -8.04
CA ALA A 365 -8.84 1.96 -7.96
C ALA A 365 -10.31 2.37 -8.18
N VAL A 366 -10.71 3.50 -7.59
CA VAL A 366 -12.06 4.07 -7.77
C VAL A 366 -12.29 4.47 -9.23
N ALA A 367 -11.36 5.18 -9.87
CA ALA A 367 -11.47 5.60 -11.26
C ALA A 367 -11.74 4.41 -12.20
N TYR A 368 -10.98 3.33 -12.03
CA TYR A 368 -11.22 2.13 -12.82
C TYR A 368 -12.55 1.47 -12.49
N ALA A 369 -12.94 1.38 -11.22
CA ALA A 369 -14.22 0.83 -10.82
C ALA A 369 -15.41 1.59 -11.43
N LEU A 370 -15.33 2.92 -11.52
CA LEU A 370 -16.35 3.75 -12.19
C LEU A 370 -16.48 3.42 -13.68
N LYS A 371 -15.36 3.20 -14.37
CA LYS A 371 -15.36 2.76 -15.78
C LYS A 371 -15.95 1.38 -15.94
N LEU A 372 -15.51 0.43 -15.12
CA LEU A 372 -15.95 -0.97 -15.16
C LEU A 372 -17.44 -1.09 -14.82
N ALA A 373 -17.94 -0.33 -13.83
CA ALA A 373 -19.34 -0.37 -13.44
C ALA A 373 -20.28 -0.09 -14.61
N LYS A 374 -19.94 0.87 -15.48
CA LYS A 374 -20.72 1.24 -16.67
C LYS A 374 -20.85 0.11 -17.70
N THR A 375 -19.95 -0.88 -17.68
CA THR A 375 -19.98 -2.02 -18.59
C THR A 375 -20.63 -3.27 -17.98
N MET A 376 -21.17 -3.15 -16.76
CA MET A 376 -21.75 -4.25 -15.99
C MET A 376 -23.24 -4.01 -15.72
N THR A 377 -23.96 -5.04 -15.27
CA THR A 377 -25.38 -4.91 -14.95
C THR A 377 -25.62 -4.55 -13.48
N PRO A 378 -26.78 -3.97 -13.13
CA PRO A 378 -27.15 -3.67 -11.74
C PRO A 378 -27.21 -4.88 -10.78
N GLN A 379 -27.24 -6.10 -11.32
CA GLN A 379 -27.20 -7.35 -10.56
C GLN A 379 -25.77 -7.85 -10.27
N GLN A 380 -24.76 -7.11 -10.73
CA GLN A 380 -23.37 -7.40 -10.47
C GLN A 380 -22.77 -6.40 -9.48
N SER A 381 -21.58 -6.72 -8.97
CA SER A 381 -20.95 -5.99 -7.88
C SER A 381 -19.43 -5.85 -8.02
N ILE A 382 -18.93 -4.69 -7.62
CA ILE A 382 -17.51 -4.36 -7.57
C ILE A 382 -17.14 -3.97 -6.14
N LEU A 383 -16.17 -4.67 -5.55
CA LEU A 383 -15.56 -4.30 -4.28
C LEU A 383 -14.24 -3.57 -4.53
N VAL A 384 -14.16 -2.32 -4.12
CA VAL A 384 -12.96 -1.48 -4.25
C VAL A 384 -12.26 -1.38 -2.91
N ASN A 385 -10.95 -1.65 -2.87
CA ASN A 385 -10.15 -1.39 -1.68
C ASN A 385 -9.82 0.11 -1.56
N LEU A 386 -10.50 0.80 -0.65
CA LEU A 386 -10.23 2.20 -0.35
C LEU A 386 -9.05 2.29 0.63
N SER A 387 -7.85 2.09 0.07
CA SER A 387 -6.61 1.77 0.80
C SER A 387 -6.11 2.83 1.79
N GLY A 388 -6.60 4.08 1.71
CA GLY A 388 -6.29 5.15 2.66
C GLY A 388 -7.10 6.43 2.43
N ARG A 389 -7.04 7.36 3.39
CA ARG A 389 -7.68 8.68 3.31
C ARG A 389 -6.77 9.76 2.72
N GLY A 390 -7.39 10.76 2.09
CA GLY A 390 -6.72 11.79 1.31
C GLY A 390 -6.26 13.03 2.05
N ASP A 391 -6.27 13.06 3.39
CA ASP A 391 -5.82 14.24 4.16
C ASP A 391 -4.41 14.70 3.75
N LYS A 392 -3.54 13.74 3.43
CA LYS A 392 -2.16 13.98 3.00
C LYS A 392 -2.06 14.63 1.61
N ASP A 393 -3.09 14.45 0.78
CA ASP A 393 -3.09 14.83 -0.63
C ASP A 393 -3.74 16.21 -0.86
N ILE A 394 -4.34 16.81 0.18
CA ILE A 394 -5.09 18.08 0.06
C ILE A 394 -4.24 19.20 -0.53
N GLY A 395 -2.99 19.36 -0.09
CA GLY A 395 -2.10 20.39 -0.63
C GLY A 395 -1.84 20.19 -2.13
N THR A 396 -1.46 18.97 -2.52
CA THR A 396 -1.23 18.60 -3.93
C THR A 396 -2.48 18.81 -4.78
N VAL A 397 -3.65 18.37 -4.32
CA VAL A 397 -4.91 18.55 -5.04
C VAL A 397 -5.28 20.03 -5.16
N ALA A 398 -5.04 20.82 -4.12
CA ALA A 398 -5.34 22.25 -4.14
C ALA A 398 -4.47 23.00 -5.14
N ASP A 399 -3.16 22.74 -5.15
CA ASP A 399 -2.22 23.31 -6.12
C ASP A 399 -2.64 22.97 -7.56
N LEU A 400 -3.00 21.71 -7.82
CA LEU A 400 -3.41 21.24 -9.15
C LEU A 400 -4.79 21.75 -9.57
N SER A 401 -5.67 22.04 -8.60
CA SER A 401 -6.98 22.64 -8.88
C SER A 401 -6.90 24.16 -9.07
N GLY A 402 -5.74 24.78 -8.85
CA GLY A 402 -5.56 26.22 -8.94
C GLY A 402 -6.41 27.02 -7.94
N VAL A 403 -6.77 26.41 -6.81
CA VAL A 403 -7.61 27.04 -5.78
C VAL A 403 -6.76 27.71 -4.70
N ASP A 404 -7.31 28.74 -4.06
CA ASP A 404 -6.66 29.39 -2.92
C ASP A 404 -6.53 28.40 -1.74
N PHE A 405 -5.32 27.88 -1.54
CA PHE A 405 -4.95 27.11 -0.36
C PHE A 405 -3.98 27.92 0.49
N TYR A 406 -4.46 28.30 1.66
CA TYR A 406 -3.69 29.17 2.55
C TYR A 406 -2.62 28.36 3.27
N ASP A 407 -1.36 28.78 3.09
CA ASP A 407 -0.24 28.34 3.91
C ASP A 407 -0.51 28.50 5.41
N ARG A 408 0.30 27.81 6.23
CA ARG A 408 0.23 27.91 7.70
C ARG A 408 0.17 29.39 8.13
N PRO A 409 -0.72 29.78 9.06
CA PRO A 409 -0.86 31.17 9.50
C PRO A 409 0.49 31.85 9.83
N SER A 410 1.40 31.10 10.45
CA SER A 410 2.75 31.55 10.80
C SER A 410 3.61 32.00 9.61
N MET A 411 3.34 31.52 8.39
CA MET A 411 4.10 31.91 7.18
C MET A 411 3.58 33.20 6.53
N ARG A 412 2.40 33.70 6.93
CA ARG A 412 1.82 34.97 6.45
C ARG A 412 1.73 36.04 7.53
N GLY A 413 2.47 35.90 8.62
CA GLY A 413 2.42 36.83 9.76
C GLY A 413 1.10 36.79 10.54
N LEU A 414 0.28 35.76 10.33
CA LEU A 414 -0.94 35.55 11.11
C LEU A 414 -0.59 34.83 12.41
N THR A 415 -1.00 35.41 13.54
CA THR A 415 -0.85 34.78 14.86
C THR A 415 -1.76 33.56 14.97
N VAL A 416 -1.20 32.41 15.31
CA VAL A 416 -1.97 31.21 15.64
C VAL A 416 -2.71 31.46 16.96
N LYS A 417 -4.00 31.16 17.02
CA LYS A 417 -4.79 31.25 18.26
C LYS A 417 -4.16 30.34 19.31
N GLY A 418 -3.59 30.92 20.36
CA GLY A 418 -2.85 30.21 21.43
C GLY A 418 -1.31 30.25 21.32
N GLY A 419 -0.75 30.85 20.27
CA GLY A 419 0.67 31.17 20.21
C GLY A 419 1.01 32.41 21.06
N PRO A 420 2.26 32.55 21.55
CA PRO A 420 2.70 33.80 22.14
C PRO A 420 2.49 34.95 21.15
N ALA A 421 1.95 36.07 21.64
CA ALA A 421 1.82 37.29 20.83
C ALA A 421 3.22 37.73 20.38
N ALA A 422 3.34 38.10 19.10
CA ALA A 422 4.59 38.50 18.46
C ALA A 422 5.24 39.72 19.14
#